data_AF-A0A9P1DTA7-F1
#
_entry.id   AF-A0A9P1DTA7-F1
#
_cell.length_a   1.000
_cell.length_b   1.000
_cell.length_c   1.000
_cell.angle_alpha   90.00
_cell.angle_beta   90.00
_cell.angle_gamma   90.00
#
_symmetry.space_group_name_H-M   'P 1'
#
loop_
_entity.id
_entity.type
_entity.pdbx_description
1 polymer ?
#
loop_
_entity_poly.entity_id
_entity_poly.type
_entity_poly.pdbx_seq_one_letter_code
_entity_poly.pdbx_strand_id
1 'polypeptide(L)'
;AVVEDLERRSFCFLKRRPISEALLREEFQELLAFADWQTLRSKAGAVTRSTAWYVSPGCCCRYTYGEASVQAREKPEWLHHVEARILGDLCGLSRDQWPNSVNMNLYEDESQNVGWHSDDEGLFRGCQTDCRIISASWGASRRFEIALKDRSHISGKPSIFHDTLQGIDLHSGDLCSMEGAFQRHYSHQIAKGAASSPASSPAASLENLG
;
A
#
# COMPACT_ATOMS: atom_id res chain seq x y z
N ALA A 1 -16.52 0.75 1.78
CA ALA A 1 -15.35 0.13 1.13
C ALA A 1 -14.81 1.09 0.07
N VAL A 2 -13.56 0.93 -0.37
CA VAL A 2 -13.05 1.60 -1.58
C VAL A 2 -13.44 0.72 -2.78
N VAL A 3 -13.12 -0.58 -2.72
CA VAL A 3 -13.58 -1.57 -3.70
C VAL A 3 -14.36 -2.65 -2.97
N GLU A 4 -15.54 -2.99 -3.50
CA GLU A 4 -16.36 -4.11 -3.05
C GLU A 4 -16.95 -4.80 -4.29
N ASP A 5 -16.16 -5.68 -4.91
CA ASP A 5 -16.55 -6.48 -6.06
C ASP A 5 -16.80 -7.92 -5.64
N LEU A 6 -18.07 -8.25 -5.38
CA LEU A 6 -18.49 -9.58 -4.95
C LEU A 6 -18.30 -10.63 -6.04
N GLU A 7 -18.48 -10.27 -7.31
CA GLU A 7 -18.37 -11.18 -8.46
C GLU A 7 -16.93 -11.66 -8.62
N ARG A 8 -15.96 -10.74 -8.53
CA ARG A 8 -14.52 -11.04 -8.60
C ARG A 8 -13.93 -11.39 -7.25
N ARG A 9 -14.72 -11.42 -6.17
CA ARG A 9 -14.24 -11.58 -4.79
C ARG A 9 -13.04 -10.67 -4.49
N SER A 10 -13.13 -9.40 -4.88
CA SER A 10 -12.04 -8.45 -4.81
C SER A 10 -12.45 -7.27 -3.93
N PHE A 11 -11.68 -7.03 -2.88
CA PHE A 11 -12.05 -6.07 -1.84
C PHE A 11 -10.89 -5.14 -1.51
N CYS A 12 -11.21 -3.87 -1.27
CA CYS A 12 -10.30 -2.88 -0.73
C CYS A 12 -11.00 -2.05 0.34
N PHE A 13 -10.54 -2.11 1.59
CA PHE A 13 -11.12 -1.36 2.69
C PHE A 13 -10.13 -0.38 3.29
N LEU A 14 -10.63 0.80 3.64
CA LEU A 14 -9.84 1.87 4.24
C LEU A 14 -10.37 2.14 5.65
N LYS A 15 -9.47 2.06 6.65
CA LYS A 15 -9.72 2.46 8.03
C LYS A 15 -8.93 3.72 8.31
N ARG A 16 -9.63 4.81 8.63
CA ARG A 16 -9.04 6.15 8.77
C ARG A 16 -8.46 6.36 10.17
N ARG A 17 -7.20 6.81 10.22
CA ARG A 17 -6.51 7.39 11.39
C ARG A 17 -6.93 6.84 12.76
N PRO A 18 -6.69 5.55 13.07
CA PRO A 18 -7.08 4.98 14.34
C PRO A 18 -6.00 5.18 15.44
N ILE A 19 -4.91 5.91 15.16
CA ILE A 19 -3.74 6.09 16.02
C ILE A 19 -3.56 7.59 16.34
N SER A 20 -3.09 7.92 17.55
CA SER A 20 -2.80 9.30 17.93
C SER A 20 -1.61 9.88 17.15
N GLU A 21 -1.62 11.21 16.92
CA GLU A 21 -0.56 11.88 16.16
C GLU A 21 0.82 11.80 16.82
N ALA A 22 0.87 11.80 18.16
CA ALA A 22 2.13 11.67 18.90
C ALA A 22 2.78 10.31 18.64
N LEU A 23 2.00 9.23 18.76
CA LEU A 23 2.47 7.88 18.51
C LEU A 23 2.85 7.66 17.04
N LEU A 24 2.06 8.20 16.10
CA LEU A 24 2.41 8.15 14.67
C LEU A 24 3.75 8.83 14.38
N ARG A 25 4.07 9.93 15.10
CA ARG A 25 5.34 10.63 14.93
C ARG A 25 6.52 9.82 15.47
N GLU A 26 6.36 9.22 16.64
CA GLU A 26 7.37 8.34 17.25
C GLU A 26 7.66 7.13 16.36
N GLU A 27 6.62 6.41 15.92
CA GLU A 27 6.78 5.26 15.02
C GLU A 27 7.39 5.67 13.68
N PHE A 28 6.99 6.82 13.13
CA PHE A 28 7.55 7.28 11.86
C PHE A 28 9.06 7.54 11.99
N GLN A 29 9.51 8.15 13.08
CA GLN A 29 10.93 8.34 13.36
C GLN A 29 11.67 7.01 13.51
N GLU A 30 11.07 6.04 14.20
CA GLU A 30 11.64 4.71 14.38
C GLU A 30 11.77 3.95 13.05
N LEU A 31 10.71 3.91 12.25
CA LEU A 31 10.71 3.27 10.92
C LEU A 31 11.78 3.88 10.01
N LEU A 32 11.94 5.21 10.04
CA LEU A 32 12.99 5.89 9.29
C LEU A 32 14.39 5.52 9.77
N ALA A 33 14.61 5.45 11.09
CA ALA A 33 15.92 5.26 11.68
C ALA A 33 16.44 3.82 11.58
N PHE A 34 15.56 2.82 11.71
CA PHE A 34 15.98 1.43 11.89
C PHE A 34 15.74 0.52 10.71
N ALA A 35 14.97 0.92 9.70
CA ALA A 35 14.78 0.08 8.53
C ALA A 35 16.04 0.02 7.64
N ASP A 36 16.36 -1.17 7.12
CA ASP A 36 17.44 -1.44 6.18
C ASP A 36 17.12 -0.89 4.78
N TRP A 37 17.06 0.43 4.64
CA TRP A 37 16.65 1.10 3.41
C TRP A 37 17.61 0.83 2.24
N GLN A 38 17.06 0.30 1.16
CA GLN A 38 17.72 0.18 -0.14
C GLN A 38 17.06 1.11 -1.15
N THR A 39 17.83 2.05 -1.70
CA THR A 39 17.33 2.99 -2.71
C THR A 39 17.14 2.31 -4.06
N LEU A 40 15.93 2.41 -4.62
CA LEU A 40 15.59 1.96 -5.96
C LEU A 40 15.70 3.10 -6.97
N ARG A 41 16.18 2.77 -8.16
CA ARG A 41 16.34 3.73 -9.27
C ARG A 41 15.64 3.22 -10.52
N SER A 42 15.10 4.14 -11.29
CA SER A 42 14.59 3.87 -12.64
C SER A 42 15.75 3.58 -13.61
N LYS A 43 15.42 3.09 -14.81
CA LYS A 43 16.39 2.93 -15.90
C LYS A 43 17.11 4.24 -16.28
N ALA A 44 16.46 5.38 -16.04
CA ALA A 44 17.02 6.71 -16.27
C ALA A 44 17.88 7.23 -15.10
N GLY A 45 18.10 6.42 -14.06
CA GLY A 45 18.94 6.75 -12.90
C GLY A 45 18.25 7.57 -11.80
N ALA A 46 17.06 8.12 -12.07
CA ALA A 46 16.25 8.83 -11.07
C ALA A 46 15.80 7.88 -9.94
N VAL A 47 15.90 8.33 -8.69
CA VAL A 47 15.39 7.60 -7.52
C VAL A 47 13.88 7.49 -7.62
N THR A 48 13.34 6.28 -7.46
CA THR A 48 11.89 6.06 -7.49
C THR A 48 11.29 5.99 -6.09
N ARG A 49 12.02 5.35 -5.16
CA ARG A 49 11.75 5.24 -3.72
C ARG A 49 12.89 4.48 -3.04
N SER A 50 12.94 4.48 -1.71
CA SER A 50 13.70 3.50 -0.93
C SER A 50 12.78 2.39 -0.43
N THR A 51 13.31 1.18 -0.24
CA THR A 51 12.53 0.01 0.20
C THR A 51 13.28 -0.79 1.25
N ALA A 52 12.55 -1.44 2.15
CA ALA A 52 13.09 -2.46 3.05
C ALA A 52 12.18 -3.69 3.01
N TRP A 53 12.78 -4.88 2.88
CA TRP A 53 12.06 -6.14 2.70
C TRP A 53 12.37 -7.10 3.83
N TYR A 54 11.35 -7.40 4.65
CA TYR A 54 11.46 -8.33 5.77
C TYR A 54 10.55 -9.54 5.61
N VAL A 55 11.04 -10.71 6.03
CA VAL A 55 10.33 -11.99 5.99
C VAL A 55 10.43 -12.69 7.34
N SER A 56 9.55 -13.66 7.57
CA SER A 56 9.57 -14.48 8.77
C SER A 56 10.87 -15.30 8.86
N PRO A 57 11.31 -15.67 10.07
CA PRO A 57 12.54 -16.43 10.27
C PRO A 57 12.64 -17.68 9.39
N GLY A 58 13.82 -17.92 8.81
CA GLY A 58 14.07 -19.06 7.92
C GLY A 58 13.58 -18.90 6.47
N CYS A 59 12.91 -17.80 6.12
CA CYS A 59 12.55 -17.50 4.73
C CYS A 59 13.69 -16.76 4.01
N CYS A 60 14.02 -17.17 2.79
CA CYS A 60 15.06 -16.54 1.96
C CYS A 60 14.49 -15.91 0.68
N CYS A 61 13.18 -15.68 0.63
CA CYS A 61 12.50 -15.17 -0.55
C CYS A 61 12.92 -13.74 -0.85
N ARG A 62 13.67 -13.58 -1.95
CA ARG A 62 14.03 -12.28 -2.50
C ARG A 62 12.82 -11.59 -3.11
N TYR A 63 12.76 -10.27 -2.98
CA TYR A 63 11.71 -9.46 -3.60
C TYR A 63 12.25 -8.65 -4.77
N THR A 64 11.56 -8.66 -5.91
CA THR A 64 12.07 -8.14 -7.19
C THR A 64 11.19 -7.02 -7.72
N TYR A 65 11.85 -5.93 -8.11
CA TYR A 65 11.25 -4.72 -8.66
C TYR A 65 11.79 -4.45 -10.06
N GLY A 66 11.13 -4.99 -11.08
CA GLY A 66 11.66 -4.94 -12.45
C GLY A 66 13.05 -5.60 -12.52
N GLU A 67 14.10 -4.81 -12.73
CA GLU A 67 15.50 -5.29 -12.79
C GLU A 67 16.22 -5.23 -11.41
N ALA A 68 15.65 -4.53 -10.44
CA ALA A 68 16.22 -4.45 -9.09
C ALA A 68 15.71 -5.61 -8.22
N SER A 69 16.51 -6.07 -7.27
CA SER A 69 16.16 -7.18 -6.39
C SER A 69 16.74 -6.98 -5.00
N VAL A 70 15.92 -7.19 -3.97
CA VAL A 70 16.21 -6.92 -2.56
C VAL A 70 16.23 -8.23 -1.80
N GLN A 71 17.34 -8.53 -1.12
CA GLN A 71 17.48 -9.77 -0.36
C GLN A 71 16.52 -9.80 0.82
N ALA A 72 16.05 -11.00 1.15
CA ALA A 72 15.31 -11.24 2.38
C ALA A 72 16.14 -10.84 3.61
N ARG A 73 15.54 -10.04 4.49
CA ARG A 73 15.99 -9.85 5.87
C ARG A 73 14.96 -10.49 6.80
N GLU A 74 15.39 -11.12 7.88
CA GLU A 74 14.42 -11.55 8.88
C GLU A 74 13.79 -10.32 9.55
N LYS A 75 12.51 -10.42 9.93
CA LYS A 75 11.82 -9.35 10.66
C LYS A 75 12.59 -9.02 11.95
N PRO A 76 13.07 -7.78 12.11
CA PRO A 76 13.83 -7.40 13.29
C PRO A 76 12.91 -7.23 14.50
N GLU A 77 13.47 -7.38 15.71
CA GLU A 77 12.69 -7.28 16.96
C GLU A 77 12.02 -5.91 17.13
N TRP A 78 12.69 -4.82 16.72
CA TRP A 78 12.14 -3.46 16.82
C TRP A 78 10.82 -3.32 16.05
N LEU A 79 10.62 -4.04 14.95
CA LEU A 79 9.42 -3.94 14.13
C LEU A 79 8.19 -4.59 14.79
N HIS A 80 8.40 -5.50 15.73
CA HIS A 80 7.35 -6.32 16.33
C HIS A 80 6.23 -5.45 16.96
N HIS A 81 6.58 -4.40 17.70
CA HIS A 81 5.56 -3.61 18.39
C HIS A 81 4.68 -2.80 17.40
N VAL A 82 5.25 -2.35 16.27
CA VAL A 82 4.50 -1.73 15.16
C VAL A 82 3.54 -2.74 14.54
N GLU A 83 4.02 -3.95 14.24
CA GLU A 83 3.18 -5.04 13.73
C GLU A 83 2.08 -5.45 14.71
N ALA A 84 2.37 -5.50 16.01
CA ALA A 84 1.39 -5.81 17.06
C ALA A 84 0.25 -4.81 17.10
N ARG A 85 0.58 -3.53 16.99
CA ARG A 85 -0.43 -2.48 16.94
C ARG A 85 -1.29 -2.60 15.70
N ILE A 86 -0.67 -2.72 14.52
CA ILE A 86 -1.41 -2.74 13.24
C ILE A 86 -2.23 -4.02 13.11
N LEU A 87 -1.59 -5.17 13.25
CA LEU A 87 -2.19 -6.46 12.96
C LEU A 87 -3.04 -6.96 14.12
N GLY A 88 -2.58 -6.81 15.35
CA GLY A 88 -3.31 -7.19 16.56
C GLY A 88 -4.38 -6.16 16.92
N ASP A 89 -3.97 -4.98 17.38
CA ASP A 89 -4.91 -4.01 17.98
C ASP A 89 -5.87 -3.41 16.95
N LEU A 90 -5.38 -3.10 15.74
CA LEU A 90 -6.15 -2.37 14.74
C LEU A 90 -6.88 -3.26 13.75
N CYS A 91 -6.30 -4.40 13.37
CA CYS A 91 -6.92 -5.37 12.48
C CYS A 91 -7.62 -6.53 13.21
N GLY A 92 -7.36 -6.74 14.51
CA GLY A 92 -7.97 -7.81 15.29
C GLY A 92 -7.48 -9.21 14.93
N LEU A 93 -6.27 -9.33 14.35
CA LEU A 93 -5.72 -10.60 13.90
C LEU A 93 -4.95 -11.30 15.02
N SER A 94 -5.18 -12.60 15.16
CA SER A 94 -4.33 -13.45 15.98
C SER A 94 -2.96 -13.67 15.32
N ARG A 95 -1.94 -13.98 16.11
CA ARG A 95 -0.54 -14.10 15.66
C ARG A 95 -0.32 -15.06 14.49
N ASP A 96 -1.10 -16.13 14.43
CA ASP A 96 -1.07 -17.13 13.36
C ASP A 96 -1.66 -16.63 12.03
N GLN A 97 -2.42 -15.52 12.06
CA GLN A 97 -3.01 -14.87 10.90
C GLN A 97 -2.15 -13.70 10.37
N TRP A 98 -1.07 -13.35 11.07
CA TRP A 98 -0.24 -12.23 10.67
C TRP A 98 0.48 -12.52 9.35
N PRO A 99 0.62 -11.53 8.45
CA PRO A 99 1.43 -11.67 7.26
C PRO A 99 2.86 -12.10 7.61
N ASN A 100 3.39 -13.07 6.86
CA ASN A 100 4.73 -13.61 7.09
C ASN A 100 5.85 -12.72 6.52
N SER A 101 5.52 -11.61 5.88
CA SER A 101 6.48 -10.67 5.30
C SER A 101 5.93 -9.24 5.32
N VAL A 102 6.83 -8.27 5.24
CA VAL A 102 6.49 -6.85 5.08
C VAL A 102 7.42 -6.21 4.06
N ASN A 103 6.83 -5.42 3.16
CA ASN A 103 7.55 -4.53 2.29
C ASN A 103 7.31 -3.09 2.74
N MET A 104 8.37 -2.39 3.12
CA MET A 104 8.33 -0.97 3.44
C MET A 104 8.77 -0.16 2.24
N ASN A 105 8.06 0.92 1.95
CA ASN A 105 8.38 1.86 0.88
C ASN A 105 8.48 3.28 1.46
N LEU A 106 9.63 3.92 1.26
CA LEU A 106 9.89 5.30 1.65
C LEU A 106 9.94 6.18 0.40
N TYR A 107 9.03 7.15 0.35
CA TYR A 107 9.01 8.19 -0.67
C TYR A 107 9.48 9.49 -0.03
N GLU A 108 10.65 9.99 -0.42
CA GLU A 108 11.26 11.20 0.18
C GLU A 108 10.53 12.48 -0.24
N ASP A 109 9.93 12.48 -1.43
CA ASP A 109 9.20 13.61 -2.00
C ASP A 109 8.05 13.14 -2.93
N GLU A 110 7.31 14.10 -3.46
CA GLU A 110 6.17 13.88 -4.36
C GLU A 110 6.57 13.43 -5.78
N SER A 111 7.84 13.56 -6.16
CA SER A 111 8.34 13.10 -7.45
C SER A 111 8.50 11.57 -7.50
N GLN A 112 8.73 10.97 -6.32
CA GLN A 112 8.89 9.55 -6.08
C GLN A 112 7.54 8.83 -6.05
N ASN A 113 7.45 7.65 -6.64
CA ASN A 113 6.18 6.96 -6.84
C ASN A 113 6.36 5.45 -7.09
N VAL A 114 5.26 4.71 -7.05
CA VAL A 114 5.19 3.36 -7.64
C VAL A 114 4.05 3.37 -8.64
N GLY A 115 4.36 3.09 -9.91
CA GLY A 115 3.36 3.12 -10.99
C GLY A 115 2.37 1.96 -10.90
N TRP A 116 1.42 1.92 -11.83
CA TRP A 116 0.42 0.84 -11.91
C TRP A 116 1.06 -0.54 -11.83
N HIS A 117 0.65 -1.32 -10.84
CA HIS A 117 1.07 -2.71 -10.62
C HIS A 117 0.01 -3.45 -9.79
N SER A 118 0.25 -4.73 -9.57
CA SER A 118 -0.39 -5.49 -8.49
C SER A 118 0.67 -6.32 -7.81
N ASP A 119 0.36 -6.71 -6.58
CA ASP A 119 1.21 -7.60 -5.81
C ASP A 119 0.90 -9.06 -6.19
N ASP A 120 1.04 -9.36 -7.49
CA ASP A 120 0.74 -10.66 -8.10
C ASP A 120 1.98 -11.52 -8.37
N GLU A 121 3.10 -11.18 -7.74
CA GLU A 121 4.32 -11.96 -7.83
C GLU A 121 4.08 -13.39 -7.37
N GLY A 122 4.75 -14.34 -8.03
CA GLY A 122 4.65 -15.77 -7.70
C GLY A 122 4.96 -16.07 -6.23
N LEU A 123 5.71 -15.18 -5.56
CA LEU A 123 5.99 -15.23 -4.13
C LEU A 123 4.72 -15.19 -3.27
N PHE A 124 3.76 -14.33 -3.62
CA PHE A 124 2.52 -14.16 -2.86
C PHE A 124 1.41 -15.09 -3.32
N ARG A 125 1.57 -15.69 -4.52
CA ARG A 125 0.56 -16.54 -5.16
C ARG A 125 -0.81 -15.86 -5.25
N GLY A 126 -0.86 -14.53 -5.25
CA GLY A 126 -2.10 -13.73 -5.18
C GLY A 126 -3.02 -13.87 -6.39
N CYS A 127 -2.53 -14.46 -7.49
CA CYS A 127 -3.36 -14.86 -8.63
C CYS A 127 -3.99 -16.26 -8.49
N GLN A 128 -3.46 -17.10 -7.59
CA GLN A 128 -3.83 -18.50 -7.39
C GLN A 128 -4.70 -18.70 -6.15
N THR A 129 -4.38 -18.00 -5.08
CA THR A 129 -5.08 -18.06 -3.78
C THR A 129 -5.34 -16.66 -3.26
N ASP A 130 -6.32 -16.52 -2.36
CA ASP A 130 -6.56 -15.25 -1.69
C ASP A 130 -5.27 -14.78 -1.01
N CYS A 131 -4.87 -13.54 -1.29
CA CYS A 131 -3.71 -12.90 -0.67
C CYS A 131 -4.20 -11.62 0.01
N ARG A 132 -4.18 -11.62 1.34
CA ARG A 132 -4.50 -10.43 2.13
C ARG A 132 -3.27 -9.58 2.28
N ILE A 133 -3.37 -8.33 1.80
CA ILE A 133 -2.35 -7.31 1.99
C ILE A 133 -2.90 -6.25 2.91
N ILE A 134 -2.10 -5.86 3.89
CA ILE A 134 -2.42 -4.81 4.86
C ILE A 134 -1.34 -3.73 4.69
N SER A 135 -1.76 -2.58 4.19
CA SER A 135 -0.92 -1.40 3.99
C SER A 135 -1.20 -0.40 5.11
N ALA A 136 -0.15 0.07 5.75
CA ALA A 136 -0.20 1.12 6.76
C ALA A 136 0.67 2.30 6.30
N SER A 137 0.19 3.53 6.49
CA SER A 137 0.85 4.74 5.99
C SER A 137 1.25 5.67 7.13
N TRP A 138 2.45 6.26 7.05
CA TRP A 138 2.94 7.31 7.96
C TRP A 138 3.48 8.49 7.15
N GLY A 139 3.45 9.68 7.74
CA GLY A 139 4.04 10.88 7.15
C GLY A 139 3.13 11.61 6.17
N ALA A 140 3.72 12.16 5.11
CA ALA A 140 3.01 13.00 4.14
C ALA A 140 1.92 12.21 3.40
N SER A 141 0.78 12.86 3.14
CA SER A 141 -0.33 12.21 2.46
C SER A 141 -0.04 11.97 0.98
N ARG A 142 -0.41 10.79 0.47
CA ARG A 142 -0.17 10.39 -0.93
C ARG A 142 -1.44 9.89 -1.59
N ARG A 143 -1.56 10.16 -2.89
CA ARG A 143 -2.68 9.69 -3.71
C ARG A 143 -2.46 8.21 -4.07
N PHE A 144 -3.33 7.35 -3.57
CA PHE A 144 -3.42 5.93 -3.94
C PHE A 144 -4.55 5.75 -4.94
N GLU A 145 -4.24 5.17 -6.09
CA GLU A 145 -5.22 4.95 -7.16
C GLU A 145 -5.39 3.46 -7.42
N ILE A 146 -6.62 3.06 -7.76
CA ILE A 146 -7.04 1.69 -7.97
C ILE A 146 -7.92 1.65 -9.22
N ALA A 147 -7.72 0.65 -10.08
CA ALA A 147 -8.57 0.44 -11.25
C ALA A 147 -8.59 -1.04 -11.65
N LEU A 148 -9.63 -1.47 -12.35
CA LEU A 148 -9.67 -2.81 -12.95
C LEU A 148 -8.57 -2.92 -14.02
N LYS A 149 -7.89 -4.07 -14.01
CA LYS A 149 -6.91 -4.44 -15.03
C LYS A 149 -7.58 -4.58 -16.38
N ASP A 150 -7.05 -3.88 -17.37
CA ASP A 150 -7.30 -4.20 -18.77
C ASP A 150 -6.26 -5.21 -19.24
N ARG A 151 -6.66 -6.48 -19.31
CA ARG A 151 -5.82 -7.59 -19.77
C ARG A 151 -5.85 -7.77 -21.29
N SER A 152 -6.68 -7.02 -22.00
CA SER A 152 -6.77 -7.09 -23.46
C SER A 152 -5.64 -6.32 -24.13
N HIS A 153 -4.96 -5.45 -23.38
CA HIS A 153 -3.85 -4.65 -23.88
C HIS A 153 -2.61 -5.52 -24.16
N ILE A 154 -2.19 -5.54 -25.42
CA ILE A 154 -1.15 -6.44 -25.95
C ILE A 154 0.28 -6.02 -25.54
N SER A 155 0.47 -4.76 -25.15
CA SER A 155 1.76 -4.34 -24.59
C SER A 155 1.84 -4.88 -23.17
N GLY A 156 2.88 -5.64 -22.83
CA GLY A 156 3.10 -6.21 -21.48
C GLY A 156 3.33 -5.18 -20.36
N LYS A 157 2.76 -3.97 -20.50
CA LYS A 157 2.65 -2.94 -19.47
C LYS A 157 1.27 -3.07 -18.82
N PRO A 158 1.16 -2.80 -17.50
CA PRO A 158 -0.13 -2.70 -16.83
C PRO A 158 -1.03 -1.68 -17.55
N SER A 159 -2.18 -2.14 -18.03
CA SER A 159 -3.27 -1.32 -18.59
C SER A 159 -4.46 -1.38 -17.64
N ILE A 160 -5.27 -0.31 -17.62
CA ILE A 160 -6.42 -0.18 -16.74
C ILE A 160 -7.66 0.31 -17.50
N PHE A 161 -8.84 -0.05 -17.00
CA PHE A 161 -10.09 0.55 -17.43
C PHE A 161 -10.30 1.89 -16.71
N HIS A 162 -10.09 3.01 -17.42
CA HIS A 162 -10.10 4.35 -16.83
C HIS A 162 -11.45 4.76 -16.20
N ASP A 163 -12.56 4.25 -16.70
CA ASP A 163 -13.91 4.43 -16.14
C ASP A 163 -14.09 3.75 -14.77
N THR A 164 -13.19 2.81 -14.42
CA THR A 164 -13.17 2.11 -13.14
C THR A 164 -12.20 2.74 -12.12
N LEU A 165 -11.51 3.82 -12.51
CA LEU A 165 -10.52 4.49 -11.69
C LEU A 165 -11.14 5.06 -10.42
N GLN A 166 -10.60 4.64 -9.29
CA GLN A 166 -10.86 5.23 -7.99
C GLN A 166 -9.56 5.76 -7.41
N GLY A 167 -9.63 6.90 -6.73
CA GLY A 167 -8.46 7.45 -6.04
C GLY A 167 -8.83 7.90 -4.63
N ILE A 168 -7.96 7.55 -3.69
CA ILE A 168 -8.06 7.90 -2.28
C ILE A 168 -6.75 8.54 -1.83
N ASP A 169 -6.84 9.53 -0.97
CA ASP A 169 -5.65 10.07 -0.31
C ASP A 169 -5.39 9.23 0.94
N LEU A 170 -4.21 8.63 1.04
CA LEU A 170 -3.74 7.92 2.23
C LEU A 170 -3.04 8.93 3.14
N HIS A 171 -3.57 9.14 4.34
CA HIS A 171 -2.98 10.01 5.35
C HIS A 171 -2.12 9.21 6.34
N SER A 172 -1.31 9.91 7.15
CA SER A 172 -0.60 9.29 8.27
C SER A 172 -1.59 8.60 9.22
N GLY A 173 -1.34 7.33 9.51
CA GLY A 173 -2.18 6.45 10.32
C GLY A 173 -3.29 5.73 9.56
N ASP A 174 -3.49 5.97 8.27
CA ASP A 174 -4.50 5.21 7.52
C ASP A 174 -4.04 3.76 7.28
N LEU A 175 -4.99 2.83 7.43
CA LEU A 175 -4.82 1.41 7.09
C LEU A 175 -5.68 1.06 5.87
N CYS A 176 -5.06 0.47 4.87
CA CYS A 176 -5.72 -0.02 3.67
C CYS A 176 -5.51 -1.54 3.55
N SER A 177 -6.59 -2.30 3.44
CA SER A 177 -6.52 -3.73 3.14
C SER A 177 -6.88 -3.98 1.68
N MET A 178 -6.22 -4.95 1.05
CA MET A 178 -6.56 -5.49 -0.25
C MET A 178 -6.72 -7.01 -0.10
N GLU A 179 -7.90 -7.54 -0.43
CA GLU A 179 -8.29 -8.90 -0.05
C GLU A 179 -8.96 -9.70 -1.15
N GLY A 180 -9.04 -11.02 -0.93
CA GLY A 180 -9.59 -11.98 -1.88
C GLY A 180 -8.73 -12.07 -3.13
N ALA A 181 -9.35 -12.00 -4.30
CA ALA A 181 -8.67 -12.01 -5.59
C ALA A 181 -8.29 -10.61 -6.10
N PHE A 182 -8.16 -9.61 -5.20
CA PHE A 182 -7.87 -8.23 -5.58
C PHE A 182 -6.64 -8.12 -6.50
N GLN A 183 -5.52 -8.75 -6.14
CA GLN A 183 -4.27 -8.68 -6.93
C GLN A 183 -4.42 -9.33 -8.32
N ARG A 184 -5.39 -10.24 -8.49
CA ARG A 184 -5.71 -10.81 -9.80
C ARG A 184 -6.43 -9.80 -10.69
N HIS A 185 -7.37 -9.02 -10.16
CA HIS A 185 -8.32 -8.24 -10.96
C HIS A 185 -8.03 -6.74 -11.02
N TYR A 186 -7.39 -6.19 -9.99
CA TYR A 186 -7.16 -4.76 -9.84
C TYR A 186 -5.68 -4.44 -9.88
N SER A 187 -5.35 -3.34 -10.55
CA SER A 187 -4.05 -2.67 -10.41
C SER A 187 -4.19 -1.49 -9.48
N HIS A 188 -3.09 -1.11 -8.85
CA HIS A 188 -3.01 0.07 -8.01
C HIS A 188 -1.68 0.81 -8.19
N GLN A 189 -1.64 2.06 -7.76
CA GLN A 189 -0.42 2.87 -7.76
C GLN A 189 -0.41 3.89 -6.63
N ILE A 190 0.80 4.37 -6.30
CA ILE A 190 0.97 5.66 -5.62
C ILE A 190 1.29 6.67 -6.72
N ALA A 191 0.39 7.61 -6.97
CA ALA A 191 0.56 8.59 -8.03
C ALA A 191 1.65 9.63 -7.67
N LYS A 192 2.27 10.21 -8.71
CA LYS A 192 3.17 11.37 -8.55
C LYS A 192 2.37 12.59 -8.11
N GLY A 193 3.02 13.48 -7.36
CA GLY A 193 2.41 14.69 -6.83
C GLY A 193 1.85 14.51 -5.42
N ALA A 194 1.46 15.65 -4.83
CA ALA A 194 0.81 15.69 -3.54
C ALA A 194 -0.59 15.08 -3.61
N ALA A 195 -1.09 14.60 -2.47
CA ALA A 195 -2.51 14.28 -2.31
C ALA A 195 -3.39 15.48 -2.72
N SER A 196 -4.58 15.21 -3.25
CA SER A 196 -5.54 16.28 -3.54
C SER A 196 -5.87 17.05 -2.26
N SER A 197 -5.98 18.38 -2.34
CA SER A 197 -6.57 19.15 -1.24
C SER A 197 -7.97 18.59 -0.96
N PRO A 198 -8.38 18.39 0.31
CA PRO A 198 -9.72 17.91 0.59
C PRO A 198 -10.72 18.87 -0.06
N ALA A 199 -11.57 18.35 -0.95
CA ALA A 199 -12.64 19.13 -1.53
C ALA A 199 -13.45 19.70 -0.36
N SER A 200 -13.54 21.03 -0.26
CA SER A 200 -14.44 21.69 0.66
C SER A 200 -15.84 21.13 0.40
N SER A 201 -16.44 20.49 1.40
CA SER A 201 -17.84 20.06 1.32
C SER A 201 -18.69 21.20 0.78
N PRO A 202 -19.61 20.96 -0.18
CA PRO A 202 -20.55 22.00 -0.56
C PRO A 202 -21.36 22.33 0.70
N ALA A 203 -21.26 23.59 1.13
CA ALA A 203 -22.14 24.10 2.16
C ALA A 203 -23.57 23.87 1.70
N ALA A 204 -24.37 23.19 2.53
CA ALA A 204 -25.79 23.10 2.32
C ALA A 204 -26.38 24.51 2.40
N SER A 205 -26.62 25.14 1.26
CA SER A 205 -27.44 26.35 1.19
C SER A 205 -28.90 25.92 1.44
N LEU A 206 -29.30 25.99 2.70
CA LEU A 206 -30.67 26.23 3.10
C LEU A 206 -31.05 27.62 2.60
N GLU A 207 -31.78 27.71 1.49
CA GLU A 207 -32.54 28.91 1.14
C GLU A 207 -34.05 28.59 1.15
N ASN A 208 -34.63 28.97 2.29
CA ASN A 208 -35.93 29.60 2.52
C ASN A 208 -37.16 29.17 1.70
N LEU A 209 -38.08 28.55 2.43
CA LEU A 209 -39.51 28.83 2.35
C LEU A 209 -39.75 30.34 2.54
N GLY A 210 -40.35 30.96 1.52
CA GLY A 210 -40.97 32.28 1.54
C GLY A 210 -42.09 32.30 0.52
#